data_AF-A0A419EVB6-F1
#
_entry.id   AF-A0A419EVB6-F1
#
_cell.length_a   1.000
_cell.length_b   1.000
_cell.length_c   1.000
_cell.angle_alpha   90.00
_cell.angle_beta   90.00
_cell.angle_gamma   90.00
#
_symmetry.space_group_name_H-M   'P 1'
#
loop_
_entity.id
_entity.type
_entity.pdbx_description
1 polymer ?
#
loop_
_entity_poly.entity_id
_entity_poly.type
_entity_poly.pdbx_seq_one_letter_code
_entity_poly.pdbx_strand_id
1 'polypeptide(L)'
;MDSLNNTNWQSRENAVYDILMYNVYGAKEIFEQRMWDTLLYPKEWIIETLYQFNSNKTLEYALAYIDTLDYKLARIDTVNDPYYENRSLYFSYQEIQADLARVLFKLNNYSKVDKVVDLWDRDTINVNISVFYSLKYLMKKFPELYEERGKRELEKIIFDKNSSHSDKYFSLESLRYVYGNEVLPLVIKVFLEDEDVGSRTAFLSYLVDEYPRNSVEPFLKERLYSDTNKYILNEIAAKLLQKYLTISNYKYVKTYWDTHPDIADSTIIDLELTLFFKPQEPEKVVPVQVMIDTLNSYIQQLLNYNWLDNNLSIELTSILNKFLSYLTNDDSLMCARQIKSFQQTVNFELNDSLNTTSNFVTEDAWKFLYYYSQYILDRLPDVSKNLRKEDDGG
;
A
#
# COMPACT_ATOMS: atom_id res chain seq x y z
N MET A 1 10.84 23.65 -12.43
CA MET A 1 12.27 23.98 -12.61
C MET A 1 12.50 25.48 -12.78
N ASP A 2 11.88 26.15 -13.76
CA ASP A 2 12.02 27.60 -13.95
C ASP A 2 11.69 28.43 -12.71
N SER A 3 10.69 27.98 -11.94
CA SER A 3 10.28 28.61 -10.67
C SER A 3 11.40 28.69 -9.61
N LEU A 4 12.46 27.86 -9.69
CA LEU A 4 13.62 27.95 -8.81
C LEU A 4 14.42 29.25 -9.01
N ASN A 5 14.27 29.89 -10.17
CA ASN A 5 14.90 31.16 -10.52
C ASN A 5 13.95 32.36 -10.39
N ASN A 6 12.71 32.13 -9.93
CA ASN A 6 11.73 33.20 -9.76
C ASN A 6 12.22 34.22 -8.73
N THR A 7 11.93 35.51 -8.90
CA THR A 7 12.30 36.55 -7.93
C THR A 7 11.43 36.51 -6.66
N ASN A 8 10.22 35.97 -6.76
CA ASN A 8 9.31 35.71 -5.64
C ASN A 8 9.81 34.52 -4.79
N TRP A 9 10.00 34.72 -3.48
CA TRP A 9 10.53 33.68 -2.59
C TRP A 9 9.53 32.55 -2.32
N GLN A 10 8.23 32.84 -2.22
CA GLN A 10 7.20 31.80 -2.07
C GLN A 10 7.16 30.89 -3.31
N SER A 11 7.33 31.45 -4.52
CA SER A 11 7.40 30.65 -5.75
C SER A 11 8.60 29.70 -5.76
N ARG A 12 9.75 30.13 -5.21
CA ARG A 12 10.93 29.28 -5.09
C ARG A 12 10.74 28.19 -4.03
N GLU A 13 10.19 28.54 -2.88
CA GLU A 13 9.89 27.60 -1.80
C GLU A 13 8.90 26.54 -2.22
N ASN A 14 7.78 26.93 -2.84
CA ASN A 14 6.81 25.99 -3.40
C ASN A 14 7.45 25.08 -4.45
N ALA A 15 8.35 25.62 -5.28
CA ALA A 15 9.07 24.79 -6.24
C ALA A 15 9.99 23.76 -5.57
N VAL A 16 10.67 24.09 -4.46
CA VAL A 16 11.46 23.13 -3.69
C VAL A 16 10.55 22.07 -3.08
N TYR A 17 9.42 22.47 -2.48
CA TYR A 17 8.44 21.56 -1.92
C TYR A 17 7.87 20.60 -2.98
N ASP A 18 7.45 21.11 -4.15
CA ASP A 18 6.92 20.30 -5.24
C ASP A 18 7.97 19.31 -5.76
N ILE A 19 9.24 19.73 -5.88
CA ILE A 19 10.33 18.85 -6.29
C ILE A 19 10.51 17.68 -5.31
N LEU A 20 10.46 17.97 -4.01
CA LEU A 20 10.53 16.96 -2.94
C LEU A 20 9.32 16.02 -3.00
N MET A 21 8.10 16.56 -3.06
CA MET A 21 6.86 15.78 -3.02
C MET A 21 6.67 14.91 -4.26
N TYR A 22 7.05 15.41 -5.45
CA TYR A 22 6.89 14.69 -6.72
C TYR A 22 8.18 13.99 -7.18
N ASN A 23 9.23 13.95 -6.35
CA ASN A 23 10.49 13.25 -6.62
C ASN A 23 11.08 13.61 -8.01
N VAL A 24 11.14 14.91 -8.32
CA VAL A 24 11.56 15.42 -9.65
C VAL A 24 13.07 15.31 -9.82
N TYR A 25 13.55 14.12 -10.21
CA TYR A 25 14.98 13.78 -10.25
C TYR A 25 15.86 14.75 -11.05
N GLY A 26 15.33 15.38 -12.10
CA GLY A 26 16.06 16.39 -12.90
C GLY A 26 16.52 17.61 -12.10
N ALA A 27 16.05 17.81 -10.86
CA ALA A 27 16.50 18.87 -9.97
C ALA A 27 17.82 18.55 -9.25
N LYS A 28 18.30 17.30 -9.27
CA LYS A 28 19.47 16.85 -8.49
C LYS A 28 20.70 17.74 -8.70
N GLU A 29 21.13 17.90 -9.96
CA GLU A 29 22.34 18.66 -10.28
C GLU A 29 22.22 20.13 -9.86
N ILE A 30 21.03 20.73 -10.04
CA ILE A 30 20.77 22.12 -9.64
C ILE A 30 20.94 22.27 -8.12
N PHE A 31 20.35 21.35 -7.36
CA PHE A 31 20.46 21.36 -5.90
C PHE A 31 21.89 21.09 -5.42
N GLU A 32 22.63 20.19 -6.07
CA GLU A 32 24.04 19.96 -5.77
C GLU A 32 24.90 21.21 -6.02
N GLN A 33 24.67 21.93 -7.12
CA GLN A 33 25.48 23.11 -7.46
C GLN A 33 25.11 24.36 -6.67
N ARG A 34 23.83 24.50 -6.30
CA ARG A 34 23.28 25.75 -5.73
C ARG A 34 22.83 25.60 -4.28
N MET A 35 23.21 24.54 -3.59
CA MET A 35 22.84 24.31 -2.19
C MET A 35 23.15 25.51 -1.27
N TRP A 36 24.15 26.32 -1.57
CA TRP A 36 24.54 27.48 -0.76
C TRP A 36 24.03 28.83 -1.28
N ASP A 37 23.23 28.84 -2.35
CA ASP A 37 22.60 30.05 -2.90
C ASP A 37 21.57 30.61 -1.92
N THR A 38 21.70 31.87 -1.52
CA THR A 38 20.78 32.53 -0.56
C THR A 38 19.35 32.71 -1.10
N LEU A 39 19.10 32.40 -2.37
CA LEU A 39 17.76 32.43 -2.94
C LEU A 39 17.03 31.09 -2.84
N LEU A 40 17.75 29.97 -2.70
CA LEU A 40 17.15 28.63 -2.66
C LEU A 40 16.86 28.19 -1.23
N TYR A 41 15.59 28.17 -0.85
CA TYR A 41 15.13 27.78 0.48
C TYR A 41 13.82 27.00 0.38
N PRO A 42 13.47 26.21 1.41
CA PRO A 42 14.29 25.88 2.58
C PRO A 42 15.37 24.83 2.30
N LYS A 43 16.50 24.92 3.01
CA LYS A 43 17.72 24.12 2.74
C LYS A 43 17.60 22.67 3.22
N GLU A 44 16.88 22.47 4.31
CA GLU A 44 16.55 21.16 4.86
C GLU A 44 15.75 20.31 3.88
N TRP A 45 14.80 20.91 3.14
CA TRP A 45 14.05 20.19 2.10
C TRP A 45 14.92 19.87 0.88
N ILE A 46 15.86 20.75 0.53
CA ILE A 46 16.85 20.47 -0.53
C ILE A 46 17.73 19.28 -0.13
N ILE A 47 18.23 19.24 1.11
CA ILE A 47 19.05 18.14 1.62
C ILE A 47 18.26 16.82 1.68
N GLU A 48 17.01 16.85 2.17
CA GLU A 48 16.12 15.68 2.15
C GLU A 48 15.86 15.20 0.72
N THR A 49 15.69 16.12 -0.24
CA THR A 49 15.55 15.76 -1.65
C THR A 49 16.82 15.10 -2.19
N LEU A 50 18.00 15.65 -1.87
CA LEU A 50 19.28 15.08 -2.28
C LEU A 50 19.49 13.66 -1.71
N TYR A 51 19.02 13.41 -0.48
CA TYR A 51 18.97 12.07 0.09
C TYR A 51 18.11 11.14 -0.78
N GLN A 52 16.87 11.52 -1.12
CA GLN A 52 15.98 10.71 -1.96
C GLN A 52 16.57 10.41 -3.35
N PHE A 53 17.32 11.36 -3.91
CA PHE A 53 18.01 11.21 -5.19
C PHE A 53 19.34 10.44 -5.10
N ASN A 54 19.68 9.89 -3.94
CA ASN A 54 20.94 9.21 -3.66
C ASN A 54 22.16 10.08 -4.08
N SER A 55 22.14 11.35 -3.72
CA SER A 55 23.30 12.23 -3.92
C SER A 55 24.42 11.89 -2.93
N ASN A 56 25.65 11.81 -3.43
CA ASN A 56 26.84 11.64 -2.59
C ASN A 56 27.18 12.89 -1.77
N LYS A 57 26.55 14.04 -2.07
CA LYS A 57 26.72 15.33 -1.38
C LYS A 57 25.87 15.46 -0.12
N THR A 58 24.85 14.62 0.02
CA THR A 58 23.85 14.70 1.11
C THR A 58 24.50 14.77 2.49
N LEU A 59 25.46 13.88 2.78
CA LEU A 59 26.14 13.81 4.07
C LEU A 59 26.92 15.10 4.38
N GLU A 60 27.73 15.54 3.41
CA GLU A 60 28.55 16.75 3.51
C GLU A 60 27.67 17.97 3.78
N TYR A 61 26.58 18.11 3.02
CA TYR A 61 25.69 19.27 3.10
C TYR A 61 24.86 19.30 4.38
N ALA A 62 24.37 18.15 4.85
CA ALA A 62 23.68 18.07 6.13
C ALA A 62 24.57 18.51 7.30
N LEU A 63 25.81 18.00 7.36
CA LEU A 63 26.76 18.37 8.41
C LEU A 63 27.13 19.86 8.35
N ALA A 64 27.52 20.35 7.18
CA ALA A 64 27.92 21.74 6.99
C ALA A 64 26.77 22.72 7.30
N TYR A 65 25.53 22.35 6.99
CA TYR A 65 24.39 23.20 7.29
C TYR A 65 24.05 23.21 8.79
N ILE A 66 24.13 22.06 9.48
CA ILE A 66 24.02 22.02 10.96
C ILE A 66 25.06 22.95 11.60
N ASP A 67 26.32 22.89 11.17
CA ASP A 67 27.39 23.72 11.72
C ASP A 67 27.13 25.22 11.45
N THR A 68 26.53 25.56 10.30
CA THR A 68 26.08 26.94 9.99
C THR A 68 24.99 27.40 10.96
N LEU A 69 24.04 26.53 11.29
CA LEU A 69 22.97 26.82 12.24
C LEU A 69 23.49 26.96 13.67
N ASP A 70 24.44 26.13 14.09
CA ASP A 70 25.11 26.23 15.39
C ASP A 70 25.80 27.61 15.54
N TYR A 71 26.50 28.06 14.51
CA TYR A 71 27.12 29.39 14.49
C TYR A 71 26.10 30.53 14.59
N LYS A 72 24.95 30.40 13.93
CA LYS A 72 23.87 31.40 14.00
C LYS A 72 23.24 31.44 15.40
N LEU A 73 22.90 30.28 15.97
CA LEU A 73 22.34 30.15 17.31
C LEU A 73 23.21 30.82 18.37
N ALA A 74 24.53 30.62 18.29
CA ALA A 74 25.50 31.24 19.21
C ALA A 74 25.55 32.78 19.13
N ARG A 75 24.92 33.40 18.11
CA ARG A 75 24.96 34.85 17.85
C ARG A 75 23.61 35.53 17.96
N ILE A 76 22.54 34.82 18.33
CA ILE A 76 21.17 35.36 18.39
C ILE A 76 21.04 36.53 19.37
N ASP A 77 21.91 36.65 20.37
CA ASP A 77 21.94 37.83 21.25
C ASP A 77 22.38 39.14 20.53
N THR A 78 22.78 39.09 19.25
CA THR A 78 23.44 40.22 18.56
C THR A 78 22.89 40.61 17.18
N VAL A 79 21.98 39.84 16.58
CA VAL A 79 21.56 40.09 15.19
C VAL A 79 20.04 39.99 15.03
N ASN A 80 19.40 41.12 14.76
CA ASN A 80 18.09 41.14 14.10
C ASN A 80 18.27 40.53 12.71
N ASP A 81 18.08 39.22 12.56
CA ASP A 81 18.03 38.56 11.26
C ASP A 81 16.65 38.88 10.64
N PRO A 82 16.58 39.81 9.66
CA PRO A 82 15.31 40.27 9.11
C PRO A 82 14.57 39.15 8.35
N TYR A 83 15.24 38.04 8.07
CA TYR A 83 14.62 36.86 7.46
C TYR A 83 13.80 36.06 8.48
N TYR A 84 14.15 36.12 9.78
CA TYR A 84 13.42 35.41 10.84
C TYR A 84 12.21 36.20 11.38
N GLU A 85 12.27 37.54 11.37
CA GLU A 85 11.13 38.39 11.76
C GLU A 85 9.88 38.15 10.90
N ASN A 86 10.04 37.69 9.64
CA ASN A 86 8.93 37.37 8.73
C ASN A 86 8.54 35.88 8.70
N ARG A 87 9.32 34.99 9.34
CA ARG A 87 9.13 33.52 9.31
C ARG A 87 8.71 32.93 10.66
N SER A 88 8.15 33.75 11.55
CA SER A 88 7.64 33.37 12.89
C SER A 88 6.56 32.28 12.92
N LEU A 89 6.34 31.54 11.84
CA LEU A 89 5.22 30.62 11.64
C LEU A 89 5.61 29.16 11.39
N TYR A 90 6.89 28.79 11.16
CA TYR A 90 7.17 27.41 10.70
C TYR A 90 8.23 26.61 11.49
N PHE A 91 9.50 27.03 11.66
CA PHE A 91 10.48 26.26 12.46
C PHE A 91 11.60 27.12 13.08
N SER A 92 12.01 26.79 14.30
CA SER A 92 13.21 27.26 14.99
C SER A 92 14.48 26.59 14.43
N TYR A 93 15.65 27.20 14.66
CA TYR A 93 16.91 26.61 14.21
C TYR A 93 17.15 25.22 14.80
N GLN A 94 16.75 24.97 16.04
CA GLN A 94 16.87 23.66 16.66
C GLN A 94 16.00 22.61 15.96
N GLU A 95 14.80 22.99 15.49
CA GLU A 95 13.94 22.09 14.71
C GLU A 95 14.59 21.73 13.38
N ILE A 96 15.14 22.72 12.66
CA ILE A 96 15.87 22.48 11.42
C ILE A 96 17.08 21.57 11.68
N GLN A 97 17.82 21.77 12.78
CA GLN A 97 18.93 20.91 13.16
C GLN A 97 18.50 19.47 13.45
N ALA A 98 17.38 19.27 14.13
CA ALA A 98 16.82 17.94 14.38
C ALA A 98 16.40 17.26 13.07
N ASP A 99 15.80 18.00 12.13
CA ASP A 99 15.45 17.47 10.81
C ASP A 99 16.67 17.08 9.97
N LEU A 100 17.75 17.87 10.03
CA LEU A 100 19.00 17.52 9.38
C LEU A 100 19.66 16.31 10.04
N ALA A 101 19.62 16.21 11.37
CA ALA A 101 20.09 15.04 12.09
C ALA A 101 19.30 13.78 11.71
N ARG A 102 17.98 13.89 11.48
CA ARG A 102 17.16 12.80 10.93
C ARG A 102 17.65 12.33 9.57
N VAL A 103 18.04 13.24 8.67
CA VAL A 103 18.67 12.88 7.38
C VAL A 103 19.99 12.14 7.61
N LEU A 104 20.80 12.57 8.57
CA LEU A 104 22.03 11.86 8.93
C LEU A 104 21.75 10.44 9.47
N PHE A 105 20.69 10.26 10.27
CA PHE A 105 20.30 8.93 10.76
C PHE A 105 19.89 7.98 9.64
N LYS A 106 19.22 8.48 8.60
CA LYS A 106 18.91 7.72 7.38
C LYS A 106 20.18 7.24 6.66
N LEU A 107 21.25 8.03 6.73
CA LEU A 107 22.59 7.68 6.24
C LEU A 107 23.40 6.84 7.25
N ASN A 108 22.76 6.32 8.31
CA ASN A 108 23.38 5.58 9.42
C ASN A 108 24.49 6.39 10.14
N ASN A 109 24.44 7.71 10.08
CA ASN A 109 25.34 8.61 10.78
C ASN A 109 24.61 9.26 11.98
N TYR A 110 25.03 8.89 13.18
CA TYR A 110 24.42 9.35 14.44
C TYR A 110 25.29 10.38 15.18
N SER A 111 26.17 11.09 14.46
CA SER A 111 27.10 12.06 15.07
C SER A 111 26.43 13.32 15.63
N LYS A 112 25.17 13.58 15.28
CA LYS A 112 24.38 14.75 15.71
C LYS A 112 23.11 14.35 16.47
N VAL A 113 23.16 13.24 17.24
CA VAL A 113 22.05 12.77 18.08
C VAL A 113 21.63 13.79 19.13
N ASP A 114 22.59 14.52 19.67
CA ASP A 114 22.40 15.63 20.61
C ASP A 114 21.34 16.62 20.10
N LYS A 115 21.36 16.97 18.81
CA LYS A 115 20.41 17.94 18.25
C LYS A 115 18.94 17.52 18.36
N VAL A 116 18.68 16.22 18.28
CA VAL A 116 17.32 15.67 18.46
C VAL A 116 16.97 15.55 19.94
N VAL A 117 17.92 15.07 20.76
CA VAL A 117 17.70 14.85 22.20
C VAL A 117 17.50 16.17 22.93
N ASP A 118 18.32 17.18 22.66
CA ASP A 118 18.21 18.52 23.25
C ASP A 118 16.85 19.15 22.92
N LEU A 119 16.38 18.99 21.68
CA LEU A 119 15.06 19.45 21.26
C LEU A 119 13.93 18.68 21.97
N TRP A 120 14.09 17.36 22.14
CA TRP A 120 13.13 16.52 22.85
C TRP A 120 13.04 16.86 24.34
N ASP A 121 14.16 17.18 24.97
CA ASP A 121 14.22 17.56 26.38
C ASP A 121 13.67 18.97 26.64
N ARG A 122 13.74 19.85 25.63
CA ARG A 122 13.14 21.19 25.68
C ARG A 122 11.62 21.15 25.55
N ASP A 123 11.11 20.43 24.55
CA ASP A 123 9.69 20.45 24.15
C ASP A 123 8.91 19.31 24.83
N THR A 124 8.80 19.36 26.16
CA THR A 124 8.28 18.25 26.99
C THR A 124 6.76 18.06 26.96
N ILE A 125 5.99 19.08 26.57
CA ILE A 125 4.52 19.03 26.61
C ILE A 125 3.96 18.34 25.35
N ASN A 126 4.43 18.77 24.18
CA ASN A 126 4.09 18.23 22.87
C ASN A 126 5.38 17.89 22.14
N VAL A 127 5.52 16.64 21.71
CA VAL A 127 6.70 16.19 20.97
C VAL A 127 6.79 16.99 19.69
N ASN A 128 7.93 17.67 19.53
CA ASN A 128 8.22 18.40 18.31
C ASN A 128 8.18 17.47 17.10
N ILE A 129 7.58 17.90 15.98
CA ILE A 129 7.44 17.07 14.78
C ILE A 129 8.79 16.54 14.25
N SER A 130 9.86 17.34 14.38
CA SER A 130 11.23 16.96 13.97
C SER A 130 11.79 15.83 14.86
N VAL A 131 11.48 15.89 16.16
CA VAL A 131 11.83 14.83 17.12
C VAL A 131 11.03 13.58 16.82
N PHE A 132 9.71 13.74 16.64
CA PHE A 132 8.78 12.67 16.35
C PHE A 132 9.25 11.78 15.18
N TYR A 133 9.57 12.39 14.04
CA TYR A 133 10.06 11.64 12.87
C TYR A 133 11.46 11.01 13.05
N SER A 134 12.19 11.40 14.10
CA SER A 134 13.52 10.88 14.42
C SER A 134 13.49 9.72 15.41
N LEU A 135 12.43 9.58 16.21
CA LEU A 135 12.36 8.60 17.31
C LEU A 135 12.64 7.16 16.85
N LYS A 136 12.08 6.73 15.71
CA LYS A 136 12.26 5.37 15.18
C LYS A 136 13.73 5.01 14.93
N TYR A 137 14.55 5.98 14.55
CA TYR A 137 15.98 5.75 14.34
C TYR A 137 16.75 5.65 15.65
N LEU A 138 16.39 6.48 16.64
CA LEU A 138 17.01 6.49 17.96
C LEU A 138 16.68 5.22 18.75
N MET A 139 15.41 4.83 18.79
CA MET A 139 14.94 3.60 19.44
C MET A 139 15.63 2.36 18.87
N LYS A 140 15.78 2.30 17.54
CA LYS A 140 16.43 1.16 16.88
C LYS A 140 17.95 1.11 17.08
N LYS A 141 18.61 2.27 17.10
CA LYS A 141 20.07 2.35 17.19
C LYS A 141 20.60 2.27 18.62
N PHE A 142 19.89 2.89 19.56
CA PHE A 142 20.29 2.97 20.97
C PHE A 142 19.11 2.57 21.88
N PRO A 143 18.68 1.29 21.84
CA PRO A 143 17.49 0.85 22.54
C PRO A 143 17.58 1.07 24.06
N GLU A 144 18.75 0.81 24.66
CA GLU A 144 18.99 1.01 26.11
C GLU A 144 18.76 2.44 26.60
N LEU A 145 18.86 3.43 25.71
CA LEU A 145 18.71 4.85 26.06
C LEU A 145 17.34 5.41 25.68
N TYR A 146 16.80 5.02 24.52
CA TYR A 146 15.67 5.72 23.92
C TYR A 146 14.44 4.87 23.64
N GLU A 147 14.51 3.54 23.77
CA GLU A 147 13.41 2.66 23.40
C GLU A 147 12.14 2.94 24.23
N GLU A 148 12.24 2.80 25.55
CA GLU A 148 11.11 2.99 26.48
C GLU A 148 10.52 4.39 26.39
N ARG A 149 11.39 5.41 26.37
CA ARG A 149 10.96 6.81 26.26
C ARG A 149 10.29 7.08 24.91
N GLY A 150 10.91 6.63 23.81
CA GLY A 150 10.41 6.86 22.47
C GLY A 150 9.08 6.14 22.23
N LYS A 151 8.97 4.88 22.67
CA LYS A 151 7.74 4.12 22.61
C LYS A 151 6.60 4.81 23.35
N ARG A 152 6.85 5.29 24.57
CA ARG A 152 5.85 6.00 25.37
C ARG A 152 5.33 7.26 24.68
N GLU A 153 6.21 8.04 24.06
CA GLU A 153 5.81 9.23 23.32
C GLU A 153 4.97 8.91 22.08
N LEU A 154 5.36 7.88 21.32
CA LEU A 154 4.59 7.42 20.16
C LEU A 154 3.22 6.88 20.58
N GLU A 155 3.14 6.09 21.66
CA GLU A 155 1.87 5.60 22.20
C GLU A 155 0.98 6.73 22.72
N LYS A 156 1.55 7.77 23.34
CA LYS A 156 0.81 8.97 23.76
C LYS A 156 0.10 9.63 22.57
N ILE A 157 0.78 9.76 21.42
CA ILE A 157 0.18 10.32 20.19
C ILE A 157 -0.90 9.39 19.64
N ILE A 158 -0.64 8.08 19.60
CA ILE A 158 -1.57 7.07 19.09
C ILE A 158 -2.92 7.12 19.81
N PHE A 159 -2.89 7.25 21.14
CA PHE A 159 -4.09 7.22 21.98
C PHE A 159 -4.65 8.61 22.32
N ASP A 160 -4.01 9.69 21.88
CA ASP A 160 -4.55 11.04 22.06
C ASP A 160 -5.72 11.28 21.09
N LYS A 161 -6.87 11.67 21.66
CA LYS A 161 -8.09 11.98 20.91
C LYS A 161 -7.94 13.21 20.00
N ASN A 162 -7.00 14.10 20.32
CA ASN A 162 -6.76 15.32 19.53
C ASN A 162 -5.70 15.14 18.44
N SER A 163 -4.97 14.04 18.46
CA SER A 163 -3.95 13.76 17.46
C SER A 163 -4.59 13.42 16.12
N SER A 164 -4.02 13.94 15.03
CA SER A 164 -4.55 13.68 13.70
C SER A 164 -4.36 12.21 13.30
N HIS A 165 -5.19 11.68 12.40
CA HIS A 165 -5.03 10.32 11.89
C HIS A 165 -3.65 10.10 11.25
N SER A 166 -3.08 11.14 10.62
CA SER A 166 -1.72 11.11 10.06
C SER A 166 -0.66 10.92 11.14
N ASP A 167 -0.74 11.65 12.26
CA ASP A 167 0.23 11.54 13.36
C ASP A 167 0.17 10.15 14.02
N LYS A 168 -1.05 9.65 14.26
CA LYS A 168 -1.25 8.28 14.75
C LYS A 168 -0.68 7.25 13.78
N TYR A 169 -0.92 7.40 12.48
CA TYR A 169 -0.38 6.54 11.44
C TYR A 169 1.15 6.51 11.46
N PHE A 170 1.80 7.68 11.43
CA PHE A 170 3.26 7.77 11.46
C PHE A 170 3.85 7.24 12.77
N SER A 171 3.09 7.31 13.87
CA SER A 171 3.50 6.73 15.15
C SER A 171 3.53 5.20 15.08
N LEU A 172 2.47 4.60 14.53
CA LEU A 172 2.40 3.15 14.33
C LEU A 172 3.45 2.66 13.31
N GLU A 173 3.70 3.41 12.24
CA GLU A 173 4.76 3.12 11.25
C GLU A 173 6.15 3.18 11.89
N SER A 174 6.38 4.17 12.77
CA SER A 174 7.60 4.30 13.55
C SER A 174 7.82 3.12 14.50
N LEU A 175 6.77 2.69 15.22
CA LEU A 175 6.83 1.49 16.04
C LEU A 175 7.08 0.24 15.19
N ARG A 176 6.41 0.09 14.04
CA ARG A 176 6.60 -1.05 13.12
C ARG A 176 8.03 -1.11 12.59
N TYR A 177 8.65 0.03 12.31
CA TYR A 177 10.05 0.08 11.87
C TYR A 177 11.03 -0.49 12.91
N VAL A 178 10.71 -0.34 14.20
CA VAL A 178 11.52 -0.82 15.33
C VAL A 178 11.20 -2.29 15.66
N TYR A 179 9.91 -2.62 15.78
CA TYR A 179 9.42 -3.89 16.34
C TYR A 179 8.86 -4.88 15.30
N GLY A 180 8.77 -4.47 14.04
CA GLY A 180 8.18 -5.28 12.98
C GLY A 180 6.71 -5.65 13.25
N ASN A 181 6.39 -6.93 13.04
CA ASN A 181 5.02 -7.43 13.14
C ASN A 181 4.48 -7.51 14.58
N GLU A 182 5.34 -7.34 15.61
CA GLU A 182 4.91 -7.34 17.02
C GLU A 182 3.97 -6.17 17.35
N VAL A 183 3.91 -5.15 16.48
CA VAL A 183 3.02 -3.99 16.62
C VAL A 183 1.58 -4.30 16.20
N LEU A 184 1.32 -5.41 15.50
CA LEU A 184 -0.02 -5.74 15.01
C LEU A 184 -1.12 -5.69 16.08
N PRO A 185 -0.95 -6.23 17.30
CA PRO A 185 -1.97 -6.14 18.34
C PRO A 185 -2.30 -4.70 18.74
N LEU A 186 -1.31 -3.80 18.72
CA LEU A 186 -1.51 -2.38 18.98
C LEU A 186 -2.31 -1.72 17.86
N VAL A 187 -2.00 -2.00 16.59
CA VAL A 187 -2.77 -1.46 15.45
C VAL A 187 -4.23 -1.90 15.51
N ILE A 188 -4.47 -3.19 15.80
CA ILE A 188 -5.83 -3.74 15.97
C ILE A 188 -6.54 -3.03 17.12
N LYS A 189 -5.88 -2.87 18.27
CA LYS A 189 -6.44 -2.16 19.42
C LYS A 189 -6.86 -0.74 19.05
N VAL A 190 -5.99 0.01 18.36
CA VAL A 190 -6.29 1.38 17.93
C VAL A 190 -7.49 1.41 16.99
N PHE A 191 -7.56 0.52 15.99
CA PHE A 191 -8.72 0.44 15.10
C PHE A 191 -10.04 0.15 15.84
N LEU A 192 -9.99 -0.67 16.89
CA LEU A 192 -11.17 -1.06 17.68
C LEU A 192 -11.63 0.05 18.63
N GLU A 193 -10.68 0.79 19.21
CA GLU A 193 -10.94 1.81 20.23
C GLU A 193 -11.15 3.22 19.68
N ASP A 194 -10.70 3.52 18.45
CA ASP A 194 -10.85 4.84 17.86
C ASP A 194 -12.33 5.13 17.52
N GLU A 195 -12.84 6.26 18.03
CA GLU A 195 -14.23 6.68 17.81
C GLU A 195 -14.40 7.34 16.42
N ASP A 196 -13.32 7.83 15.81
CA ASP A 196 -13.35 8.52 14.52
C ASP A 196 -13.30 7.54 13.34
N VAL A 197 -14.37 7.53 12.55
CA VAL A 197 -14.52 6.64 11.39
C VAL A 197 -13.43 6.86 10.35
N GLY A 198 -12.98 8.10 10.16
CA GLY A 198 -11.89 8.42 9.22
C GLY A 198 -10.58 7.77 9.64
N SER A 199 -10.23 7.89 10.92
CA SER A 199 -9.06 7.28 11.54
C SER A 199 -9.13 5.75 11.45
N ARG A 200 -10.26 5.14 11.81
CA ARG A 200 -10.48 3.69 11.67
C ARG A 200 -10.29 3.22 10.22
N THR A 201 -10.78 3.98 9.24
CA THR A 201 -10.63 3.67 7.81
C THR A 201 -9.17 3.73 7.36
N ALA A 202 -8.42 4.73 7.81
CA ALA A 202 -6.99 4.84 7.56
C ALA A 202 -6.22 3.64 8.17
N PHE A 203 -6.54 3.25 9.42
CA PHE A 203 -5.92 2.09 10.06
C PHE A 203 -6.31 0.77 9.41
N LEU A 204 -7.53 0.64 8.91
CA LEU A 204 -7.95 -0.53 8.14
C LEU A 204 -7.11 -0.68 6.87
N SER A 205 -6.88 0.41 6.14
CA SER A 205 -6.00 0.38 4.96
C SER A 205 -4.56 0.04 5.35
N TYR A 206 -4.04 0.63 6.42
CA TYR A 206 -2.72 0.30 6.96
C TYR A 206 -2.59 -1.19 7.33
N LEU A 207 -3.57 -1.77 8.01
CA LEU A 207 -3.59 -3.21 8.35
C LEU A 207 -3.47 -4.06 7.08
N VAL A 208 -4.26 -3.74 6.05
CA VAL A 208 -4.33 -4.53 4.81
C VAL A 208 -3.08 -4.38 3.93
N ASP A 209 -2.44 -3.21 3.93
CA ASP A 209 -1.29 -2.94 3.07
C ASP A 209 0.04 -3.38 3.70
N GLU A 210 0.14 -3.35 5.03
CA GLU A 210 1.42 -3.55 5.73
C GLU A 210 1.57 -4.92 6.39
N TYR A 211 0.48 -5.64 6.62
CA TYR A 211 0.52 -6.93 7.32
C TYR A 211 0.14 -8.10 6.43
N PRO A 212 0.73 -9.30 6.67
CA PRO A 212 0.40 -10.50 5.92
C PRO A 212 -1.09 -10.83 5.96
N ARG A 213 -1.63 -11.23 4.81
CA ARG A 213 -3.06 -11.61 4.64
C ARG A 213 -3.54 -12.59 5.71
N ASN A 214 -2.77 -13.62 6.04
CA ASN A 214 -3.15 -14.64 7.02
C ASN A 214 -3.32 -14.09 8.45
N SER A 215 -2.73 -12.94 8.77
CA SER A 215 -2.90 -12.25 10.05
C SER A 215 -4.09 -11.29 10.06
N VAL A 216 -4.46 -10.74 8.90
CA VAL A 216 -5.46 -9.65 8.79
C VAL A 216 -6.82 -10.17 8.35
N GLU A 217 -6.89 -11.10 7.39
CA GLU A 217 -8.15 -11.60 6.84
C GLU A 217 -9.10 -12.17 7.91
N PRO A 218 -8.65 -13.01 8.87
CA PRO A 218 -9.55 -13.53 9.91
C PRO A 218 -10.18 -12.41 10.75
N PHE A 219 -9.39 -11.38 11.07
CA PHE A 219 -9.84 -10.21 11.78
C PHE A 219 -10.89 -9.43 10.97
N LEU A 220 -10.66 -9.21 9.66
CA LEU A 220 -11.65 -8.55 8.80
C LEU A 220 -12.98 -9.31 8.76
N LYS A 221 -12.92 -10.64 8.64
CA LYS A 221 -14.12 -11.49 8.66
C LYS A 221 -14.89 -11.35 9.97
N GLU A 222 -14.21 -11.43 11.10
CA GLU A 222 -14.81 -11.20 12.42
C GLU A 222 -15.47 -9.82 12.51
N ARG A 223 -14.76 -8.77 12.06
CA ARG A 223 -15.27 -7.40 12.10
C ARG A 223 -16.46 -7.15 11.20
N LEU A 224 -16.55 -7.81 10.04
CA LEU A 224 -17.72 -7.70 9.18
C LEU A 224 -19.02 -8.07 9.92
N TYR A 225 -19.00 -9.00 10.88
CA TYR A 225 -20.18 -9.40 11.66
C TYR A 225 -20.35 -8.69 13.00
N SER A 226 -19.30 -8.00 13.49
CA SER A 226 -19.29 -7.43 14.85
C SER A 226 -19.16 -5.90 14.88
N ASP A 227 -18.87 -5.25 13.75
CA ASP A 227 -18.93 -3.80 13.65
C ASP A 227 -20.37 -3.31 13.51
N THR A 228 -20.61 -2.11 14.04
CA THR A 228 -21.91 -1.45 13.95
C THR A 228 -21.89 -0.27 12.97
N ASN A 229 -20.70 0.16 12.54
CA ASN A 229 -20.57 1.29 11.64
C ASN A 229 -20.66 0.82 10.17
N LYS A 230 -21.74 1.21 9.47
CA LYS A 230 -21.98 0.83 8.06
C LYS A 230 -20.84 1.20 7.11
N TYR A 231 -20.18 2.35 7.32
CA TYR A 231 -19.07 2.77 6.48
C TYR A 231 -17.86 1.82 6.65
N ILE A 232 -17.52 1.49 7.89
CA ILE A 232 -16.44 0.52 8.18
C ILE A 232 -16.78 -0.87 7.64
N LEU A 233 -18.03 -1.31 7.74
CA LEU A 233 -18.49 -2.57 7.17
C LEU A 233 -18.32 -2.62 5.65
N ASN A 234 -18.68 -1.54 4.94
CA ASN A 234 -18.44 -1.39 3.50
C ASN A 234 -16.95 -1.47 3.17
N GLU A 235 -16.10 -0.75 3.90
CA GLU A 235 -14.66 -0.76 3.68
C GLU A 235 -14.07 -2.17 3.90
N ILE A 236 -14.49 -2.87 4.97
CA ILE A 236 -14.08 -4.25 5.22
C ILE A 236 -14.48 -5.18 4.07
N ALA A 237 -15.74 -5.10 3.63
CA ALA A 237 -16.24 -5.87 2.50
C ALA A 237 -15.44 -5.57 1.21
N ALA A 238 -15.19 -4.30 0.92
CA ALA A 238 -14.40 -3.88 -0.23
C ALA A 238 -12.96 -4.43 -0.16
N LYS A 239 -12.28 -4.37 0.98
CA LYS A 239 -10.92 -4.94 1.13
C LYS A 239 -10.93 -6.46 0.93
N LEU A 240 -11.93 -7.17 1.46
CA LEU A 240 -12.08 -8.61 1.24
C LEU A 240 -12.32 -8.96 -0.23
N LEU A 241 -13.11 -8.15 -0.94
CA LEU A 241 -13.45 -8.37 -2.35
C LEU A 241 -12.38 -7.90 -3.33
N GLN A 242 -11.61 -6.85 -3.02
CA GLN A 242 -10.69 -6.21 -3.98
C GLN A 242 -9.21 -6.47 -3.67
N LYS A 243 -8.85 -6.72 -2.40
CA LYS A 243 -7.46 -7.05 -2.01
C LYS A 243 -7.28 -8.54 -1.74
N TYR A 244 -8.24 -9.18 -1.06
CA TYR A 244 -8.17 -10.59 -0.69
C TYR A 244 -9.09 -11.47 -1.54
N LEU A 245 -9.05 -11.24 -2.85
CA LEU A 245 -9.83 -11.86 -3.93
C LEU A 245 -9.81 -13.40 -3.93
N THR A 246 -10.66 -14.04 -3.10
CA THR A 246 -10.81 -15.50 -3.05
C THR A 246 -12.27 -15.90 -3.02
N ILE A 247 -12.57 -17.12 -3.48
CA ILE A 247 -13.93 -17.68 -3.47
C ILE A 247 -14.51 -17.67 -2.05
N SER A 248 -13.69 -18.03 -1.05
CA SER A 248 -14.10 -17.99 0.35
C SER A 248 -14.49 -16.57 0.81
N ASN A 249 -13.71 -15.54 0.45
CA ASN A 249 -14.02 -14.16 0.83
C ASN A 249 -15.23 -13.61 0.09
N TYR A 250 -15.35 -13.90 -1.20
CA TYR A 250 -16.52 -13.55 -1.99
C TYR A 250 -17.79 -14.17 -1.38
N LYS A 251 -17.78 -15.48 -1.10
CA LYS A 251 -18.90 -16.16 -0.45
C LYS A 251 -19.21 -15.56 0.92
N TYR A 252 -18.18 -15.26 1.71
CA TYR A 252 -18.34 -14.71 3.05
C TYR A 252 -19.03 -13.34 3.02
N VAL A 253 -18.55 -12.42 2.17
CA VAL A 253 -19.14 -11.10 2.00
C VAL A 253 -20.56 -11.19 1.43
N LYS A 254 -20.77 -12.00 0.38
CA LYS A 254 -22.10 -12.22 -0.19
C LYS A 254 -23.10 -12.75 0.84
N THR A 255 -22.71 -13.74 1.65
CA THR A 255 -23.57 -14.31 2.71
C THR A 255 -23.95 -13.25 3.75
N TYR A 256 -22.99 -12.41 4.16
CA TYR A 256 -23.27 -11.31 5.06
C TYR A 256 -24.26 -10.32 4.44
N TRP A 257 -24.02 -9.92 3.18
CA TRP A 257 -24.84 -8.96 2.45
C TRP A 257 -26.28 -9.45 2.26
N ASP A 258 -26.45 -10.72 1.84
CA ASP A 258 -27.76 -11.35 1.66
C ASP A 258 -28.58 -11.44 2.97
N THR A 259 -27.91 -11.44 4.12
CA THR A 259 -28.55 -11.58 5.45
C THR A 259 -28.75 -10.26 6.19
N HIS A 260 -28.16 -9.17 5.72
CA HIS A 260 -28.24 -7.83 6.34
C HIS A 260 -28.65 -6.76 5.29
N PRO A 261 -29.85 -6.88 4.68
CA PRO A 261 -30.27 -6.00 3.59
C PRO A 261 -30.39 -4.52 3.99
N ASP A 262 -30.53 -4.23 5.29
CA ASP A 262 -30.58 -2.86 5.83
C ASP A 262 -29.20 -2.17 5.85
N ILE A 263 -28.12 -2.94 5.79
CA ILE A 263 -26.74 -2.48 5.60
C ILE A 263 -26.42 -2.45 4.10
N ALA A 264 -27.10 -3.29 3.30
CA ALA A 264 -26.91 -3.49 1.87
C ALA A 264 -27.33 -2.32 0.96
N ASP A 265 -27.92 -1.24 1.47
CA ASP A 265 -28.19 -0.02 0.69
C ASP A 265 -26.92 0.64 0.08
N SER A 266 -25.73 0.10 0.37
CA SER A 266 -24.49 0.43 -0.34
C SER A 266 -24.46 -0.19 -1.73
N THR A 267 -24.95 0.58 -2.71
CA THR A 267 -24.84 0.28 -4.14
C THR A 267 -23.45 -0.20 -4.58
N ILE A 268 -22.38 0.21 -3.89
CA ILE A 268 -21.00 -0.14 -4.27
C ILE A 268 -20.71 -1.64 -4.06
N ILE A 269 -21.09 -2.22 -2.92
CA ILE A 269 -20.79 -3.63 -2.65
C ILE A 269 -21.68 -4.54 -3.50
N ASP A 270 -22.93 -4.15 -3.72
CA ASP A 270 -23.82 -4.85 -4.65
C ASP A 270 -23.26 -4.85 -6.07
N LEU A 271 -22.80 -3.70 -6.55
CA LEU A 271 -22.16 -3.60 -7.87
C LEU A 271 -20.87 -4.42 -7.94
N GLU A 272 -20.08 -4.45 -6.86
CA GLU A 272 -18.89 -5.29 -6.79
C GLU A 272 -19.28 -6.77 -6.90
N LEU A 273 -20.20 -7.26 -6.08
CA LEU A 273 -20.65 -8.65 -6.08
C LEU A 273 -21.32 -9.05 -7.41
N THR A 274 -22.12 -8.18 -8.01
CA THR A 274 -22.94 -8.52 -9.18
C THR A 274 -22.21 -8.27 -10.51
N LEU A 275 -21.54 -7.13 -10.67
CA LEU A 275 -21.04 -6.68 -11.98
C LEU A 275 -19.53 -6.62 -12.09
N PHE A 276 -18.82 -6.20 -11.04
CA PHE A 276 -17.40 -5.85 -11.15
C PHE A 276 -16.43 -6.93 -10.68
N PHE A 277 -16.88 -7.87 -9.85
CA PHE A 277 -16.00 -8.88 -9.29
C PHE A 277 -15.36 -9.75 -10.38
N LYS A 278 -14.02 -9.84 -10.30
CA LYS A 278 -13.19 -10.75 -11.09
C LYS A 278 -12.16 -11.38 -10.16
N PRO A 279 -11.82 -12.67 -10.31
CA PRO A 279 -10.74 -13.26 -9.53
C PRO A 279 -9.40 -12.54 -9.80
N GLN A 280 -8.50 -12.59 -8.82
CA GLN A 280 -7.16 -11.98 -8.92
C GLN A 280 -6.43 -12.49 -10.17
N GLU A 281 -6.01 -11.56 -11.03
CA GLU A 281 -5.12 -11.90 -12.13
C GLU A 281 -3.77 -12.37 -11.57
N PRO A 282 -3.26 -13.55 -11.97
CA PRO A 282 -1.96 -14.03 -11.54
C PRO A 282 -0.83 -13.12 -12.02
N GLU A 283 0.24 -12.96 -11.23
CA GLU A 283 1.40 -12.19 -11.67
C GLU A 283 2.02 -12.74 -12.97
N LYS A 284 2.72 -11.90 -13.73
CA LYS A 284 3.33 -12.26 -15.02
C LYS A 284 4.30 -13.44 -14.94
N VAL A 285 4.91 -13.65 -13.78
CA VAL A 285 5.88 -14.72 -13.53
C VAL A 285 5.23 -16.06 -13.19
N VAL A 286 3.92 -16.10 -12.89
CA VAL A 286 3.22 -17.35 -12.56
C VAL A 286 3.15 -18.25 -13.79
N PRO A 287 3.65 -19.50 -13.73
CA PRO A 287 3.57 -20.44 -14.84
C PRO A 287 2.13 -20.87 -15.15
N VAL A 288 1.83 -21.10 -16.43
CA VAL A 288 0.52 -21.57 -16.92
C VAL A 288 0.05 -22.84 -16.17
N GLN A 289 0.97 -23.77 -15.88
CA GLN A 289 0.67 -24.96 -15.09
C GLN A 289 0.05 -24.63 -13.73
N VAL A 290 0.64 -23.69 -12.99
CA VAL A 290 0.16 -23.28 -11.66
C VAL A 290 -1.22 -22.61 -11.76
N MET A 291 -1.48 -21.89 -12.86
CA MET A 291 -2.79 -21.32 -13.13
C MET A 291 -3.83 -22.42 -13.37
N ILE A 292 -3.51 -23.49 -14.10
CA ILE A 292 -4.42 -24.63 -14.26
C ILE A 292 -4.69 -25.33 -12.93
N ASP A 293 -3.67 -25.53 -12.10
CA ASP A 293 -3.85 -26.12 -10.77
C ASP A 293 -4.76 -25.25 -9.89
N THR A 294 -4.64 -23.91 -10.03
CA THR A 294 -5.54 -22.95 -9.36
C THR A 294 -6.97 -23.05 -9.89
N LEU A 295 -7.16 -23.15 -11.21
CA LEU A 295 -8.49 -23.30 -11.81
C LEU A 295 -9.15 -24.64 -11.42
N ASN A 296 -8.36 -25.72 -11.34
CA ASN A 296 -8.81 -27.00 -10.77
C ASN A 296 -9.23 -26.84 -9.31
N SER A 297 -8.46 -26.11 -8.51
CA SER A 297 -8.82 -25.81 -7.11
C SER A 297 -10.12 -25.00 -7.04
N TYR A 298 -10.36 -24.07 -7.96
CA TYR A 298 -11.62 -23.33 -8.04
C TYR A 298 -12.80 -24.26 -8.31
N ILE A 299 -12.70 -25.18 -9.27
CA ILE A 299 -13.76 -26.17 -9.56
C ILE A 299 -14.16 -26.91 -8.28
N GLN A 300 -13.19 -27.39 -7.50
CA GLN A 300 -13.46 -28.12 -6.26
C GLN A 300 -14.10 -27.24 -5.17
N GLN A 301 -13.64 -26.00 -5.01
CA GLN A 301 -14.23 -25.06 -4.04
C GLN A 301 -15.66 -24.68 -4.41
N LEU A 302 -15.94 -24.46 -5.71
CA LEU A 302 -17.27 -24.12 -6.22
C LEU A 302 -18.25 -25.29 -6.06
N LEU A 303 -17.79 -26.52 -6.33
CA LEU A 303 -18.55 -27.73 -6.06
C LEU A 303 -18.91 -27.84 -4.56
N ASN A 304 -17.94 -27.64 -3.67
CA ASN A 304 -18.17 -27.66 -2.22
C ASN A 304 -19.15 -26.57 -1.73
N TYR A 305 -19.31 -25.49 -2.51
CA TYR A 305 -20.27 -24.43 -2.23
C TYR A 305 -21.61 -24.63 -2.91
N ASN A 306 -21.81 -25.74 -3.61
CA ASN A 306 -23.00 -26.04 -4.43
C ASN A 306 -23.26 -24.96 -5.49
N TRP A 307 -22.21 -24.34 -6.01
CA TRP A 307 -22.28 -23.36 -7.10
C TRP A 307 -22.00 -24.00 -8.47
N LEU A 308 -21.62 -25.27 -8.46
CA LEU A 308 -21.30 -26.06 -9.63
C LEU A 308 -21.80 -27.49 -9.40
N ASP A 309 -22.43 -28.10 -10.42
CA ASP A 309 -22.81 -29.52 -10.35
C ASP A 309 -21.60 -30.47 -10.42
N ASN A 310 -21.74 -31.65 -9.84
CA ASN A 310 -20.72 -32.68 -9.84
C ASN A 310 -20.39 -33.19 -11.26
N ASN A 311 -21.38 -33.45 -12.13
CA ASN A 311 -21.10 -33.94 -13.48
C ASN A 311 -20.39 -32.89 -14.32
N LEU A 312 -20.84 -31.63 -14.22
CA LEU A 312 -20.16 -30.52 -14.88
C LEU A 312 -18.72 -30.37 -14.35
N SER A 313 -18.48 -30.53 -13.04
CA SER A 313 -17.12 -30.48 -12.48
C SER A 313 -16.19 -31.54 -13.07
N ILE A 314 -16.71 -32.76 -13.32
CA ILE A 314 -15.96 -33.86 -13.93
C ILE A 314 -15.62 -33.52 -15.39
N GLU A 315 -16.57 -32.97 -16.14
CA GLU A 315 -16.35 -32.55 -17.52
C GLU A 315 -15.29 -31.44 -17.61
N LEU A 316 -15.42 -30.40 -16.80
CA LEU A 316 -14.47 -29.29 -16.76
C LEU A 316 -13.06 -29.78 -16.39
N THR A 317 -12.94 -30.67 -15.41
CA THR A 317 -11.66 -31.28 -15.03
C THR A 317 -11.07 -32.12 -16.18
N SER A 318 -11.91 -32.85 -16.93
CA SER A 318 -11.49 -33.61 -18.11
C SER A 318 -10.91 -32.71 -19.21
N ILE A 319 -11.52 -31.54 -19.45
CA ILE A 319 -11.01 -30.54 -20.39
C ILE A 319 -9.63 -30.02 -19.93
N LEU A 320 -9.48 -29.71 -18.63
CA LEU A 320 -8.19 -29.26 -18.08
C LEU A 320 -7.11 -30.35 -18.16
N ASN A 321 -7.45 -31.62 -17.96
CA ASN A 321 -6.48 -32.72 -18.12
C ASN A 321 -6.00 -32.86 -19.58
N LYS A 322 -6.87 -32.65 -20.57
CA LYS A 322 -6.47 -32.59 -21.98
C LYS A 322 -5.60 -31.37 -22.26
N PHE A 323 -5.92 -30.22 -21.66
CA PHE A 323 -5.06 -29.04 -21.77
C PHE A 323 -3.64 -29.33 -21.28
N LEU A 324 -3.50 -30.01 -20.13
CA LEU A 324 -2.21 -30.36 -19.54
C LEU A 324 -1.40 -31.30 -20.43
N SER A 325 -2.04 -32.26 -21.10
CA SER A 325 -1.33 -33.14 -22.04
C SER A 325 -0.82 -32.37 -23.26
N TYR A 326 -1.59 -31.42 -23.80
CA TYR A 326 -1.13 -30.55 -24.88
C TYR A 326 -0.03 -29.57 -24.44
N LEU A 327 -0.12 -29.05 -23.22
CA LEU A 327 0.90 -28.18 -22.65
C LEU A 327 2.25 -28.91 -22.53
N THR A 328 2.22 -30.17 -22.10
CA THR A 328 3.43 -31.02 -22.00
C THR A 328 4.03 -31.33 -23.38
N ASN A 329 3.22 -31.29 -24.43
CA ASN A 329 3.64 -31.51 -25.82
C ASN A 329 3.96 -30.19 -26.56
N ASP A 330 4.01 -29.04 -25.86
CA ASP A 330 4.23 -27.71 -26.44
C ASP A 330 3.22 -27.30 -27.55
N ASP A 331 2.00 -27.85 -27.54
CA ASP A 331 0.95 -27.54 -28.53
C ASP A 331 0.05 -26.39 -28.04
N SER A 332 0.52 -25.16 -28.24
CA SER A 332 -0.20 -23.96 -27.80
C SER A 332 -1.56 -23.75 -28.49
N LEU A 333 -1.73 -24.23 -29.72
CA LEU A 333 -3.00 -24.16 -30.45
C LEU A 333 -4.05 -25.05 -29.80
N MET A 334 -3.68 -26.30 -29.49
CA MET A 334 -4.60 -27.22 -28.83
C MET A 334 -4.87 -26.81 -27.37
N CYS A 335 -3.88 -26.26 -26.66
CA CYS A 335 -4.10 -25.59 -25.38
C CYS A 335 -5.16 -24.49 -25.48
N ALA A 336 -5.03 -23.56 -26.43
CA ALA A 336 -6.00 -22.49 -26.62
C ALA A 336 -7.40 -23.01 -26.95
N ARG A 337 -7.49 -24.08 -27.75
CA ARG A 337 -8.77 -24.76 -28.05
C ARG A 337 -9.41 -25.37 -26.81
N GLN A 338 -8.65 -26.02 -25.92
CA GLN A 338 -9.21 -26.59 -24.70
C GLN A 338 -9.71 -25.51 -23.72
N ILE A 339 -8.99 -24.40 -23.55
CA ILE A 339 -9.47 -23.29 -22.68
C ILE A 339 -10.72 -22.62 -23.27
N LYS A 340 -10.80 -22.44 -24.58
CA LYS A 340 -12.02 -21.95 -25.21
C LYS A 340 -13.18 -22.93 -25.06
N SER A 341 -12.93 -24.23 -25.20
CA SER A 341 -13.94 -25.27 -24.93
C SER A 341 -14.43 -25.21 -23.49
N PHE A 342 -13.52 -25.04 -22.53
CA PHE A 342 -13.85 -24.85 -21.11
C PHE A 342 -14.78 -23.66 -20.91
N GLN A 343 -14.42 -22.49 -21.45
CA GLN A 343 -15.24 -21.27 -21.37
C GLN A 343 -16.61 -21.44 -22.04
N GLN A 344 -16.66 -22.12 -23.19
CA GLN A 344 -17.90 -22.41 -23.90
C GLN A 344 -18.82 -23.31 -23.09
N THR A 345 -18.31 -24.39 -22.50
CA THR A 345 -19.08 -25.28 -21.62
C THR A 345 -19.64 -24.50 -20.43
N VAL A 346 -18.82 -23.71 -19.74
CA VAL A 346 -19.25 -22.87 -18.62
C VAL A 346 -20.34 -21.86 -19.03
N ASN A 347 -20.17 -21.18 -20.18
CA ASN A 347 -21.17 -20.23 -20.69
C ASN A 347 -22.47 -20.90 -21.12
N PHE A 348 -22.39 -22.07 -21.75
CA PHE A 348 -23.55 -22.81 -22.21
C PHE A 348 -24.43 -23.21 -21.02
N GLU A 349 -23.82 -23.81 -19.99
CA GLU A 349 -24.52 -24.27 -18.79
C GLU A 349 -25.11 -23.12 -17.96
N LEU A 350 -24.49 -21.93 -17.96
CA LEU A 350 -25.08 -20.75 -17.30
C LEU A 350 -26.36 -20.28 -18.02
N ASN A 351 -26.36 -20.34 -19.36
CA ASN A 351 -27.44 -19.81 -20.19
C ASN A 351 -28.54 -20.85 -20.49
N ASP A 352 -28.38 -22.11 -20.08
CA ASP A 352 -29.41 -23.14 -20.21
C ASP A 352 -30.55 -22.88 -19.21
N SER A 353 -31.41 -21.93 -19.58
CA SER A 353 -32.59 -21.50 -18.81
C SER A 353 -33.67 -22.59 -18.66
N LEU A 354 -33.59 -23.68 -19.43
CA LEU A 354 -34.53 -24.79 -19.34
C LEU A 354 -34.07 -25.85 -18.33
N ASN A 355 -32.78 -25.84 -17.99
CA ASN A 355 -32.07 -26.71 -17.06
C ASN A 355 -32.81 -28.02 -16.72
N THR A 356 -32.99 -28.85 -17.74
CA THR A 356 -33.69 -30.15 -17.61
C THR A 356 -32.75 -31.29 -17.24
N THR A 357 -31.44 -31.02 -17.16
CA THR A 357 -30.37 -31.94 -16.82
C THR A 357 -29.72 -31.56 -15.49
N SER A 358 -29.03 -32.49 -14.83
CA SER A 358 -28.40 -32.23 -13.52
C SER A 358 -27.20 -31.26 -13.57
N ASN A 359 -26.76 -30.83 -14.75
CA ASN A 359 -25.64 -29.90 -14.90
C ASN A 359 -26.09 -28.48 -14.61
N PHE A 360 -25.40 -27.78 -13.72
CA PHE A 360 -25.61 -26.35 -13.52
C PHE A 360 -24.34 -25.65 -13.08
N VAL A 361 -24.30 -24.35 -13.38
CA VAL A 361 -23.32 -23.40 -12.87
C VAL A 361 -24.06 -22.14 -12.47
N THR A 362 -23.80 -21.63 -11.27
CA THR A 362 -24.39 -20.36 -10.83
C THR A 362 -23.63 -19.17 -11.44
N GLU A 363 -24.25 -17.99 -11.45
CA GLU A 363 -23.56 -16.76 -11.86
C GLU A 363 -22.29 -16.51 -11.01
N ASP A 364 -22.34 -16.84 -9.71
CA ASP A 364 -21.20 -16.74 -8.81
C ASP A 364 -20.05 -17.67 -9.23
N ALA A 365 -20.32 -18.94 -9.55
CA ALA A 365 -19.29 -19.85 -10.05
C ALA A 365 -18.75 -19.41 -11.42
N TRP A 366 -19.63 -18.94 -12.30
CA TRP A 366 -19.26 -18.47 -13.63
C TRP A 366 -18.19 -17.38 -13.56
N LYS A 367 -18.29 -16.40 -12.64
CA LYS A 367 -17.29 -15.33 -12.47
C LYS A 367 -15.88 -15.89 -12.24
N PHE A 368 -15.73 -16.89 -11.38
CA PHE A 368 -14.41 -17.48 -11.11
C PHE A 368 -13.90 -18.33 -12.28
N LEU A 369 -14.76 -19.14 -12.88
CA LEU A 369 -14.37 -20.08 -13.94
C LEU A 369 -14.06 -19.34 -15.25
N TYR A 370 -14.91 -18.39 -15.65
CA TYR A 370 -14.80 -17.69 -16.93
C TYR A 370 -13.62 -16.70 -16.94
N TYR A 371 -13.54 -15.80 -15.96
CA TYR A 371 -12.48 -14.80 -15.93
C TYR A 371 -11.10 -15.42 -15.68
N TYR A 372 -10.99 -16.40 -14.78
CA TYR A 372 -9.68 -16.99 -14.50
C TYR A 372 -9.15 -17.82 -15.68
N SER A 373 -10.02 -18.54 -16.40
CA SER A 373 -9.63 -19.23 -17.63
C SER A 373 -9.24 -18.25 -18.75
N GLN A 374 -9.81 -17.04 -18.79
CA GLN A 374 -9.37 -16.00 -19.72
C GLN A 374 -7.91 -15.60 -19.47
N TYR A 375 -7.50 -15.43 -18.20
CA TYR A 375 -6.09 -15.12 -17.89
C TYR A 375 -5.14 -16.21 -18.40
N ILE A 376 -5.56 -17.48 -18.36
CA ILE A 376 -4.76 -18.60 -18.90
C ILE A 376 -4.63 -18.46 -20.42
N LEU A 377 -5.73 -18.18 -21.12
CA LEU A 377 -5.74 -17.99 -22.56
C LEU A 377 -4.80 -16.84 -22.99
N ASP A 378 -4.82 -15.73 -22.25
CA ASP A 378 -4.00 -14.54 -22.51
C ASP A 378 -2.49 -14.79 -22.29
N ARG A 379 -2.13 -15.86 -21.56
CA ARG A 379 -0.74 -16.26 -21.31
C ARG A 379 -0.16 -17.20 -22.36
N LEU A 380 -1.00 -17.81 -23.19
CA LEU A 380 -0.52 -18.71 -24.22
C LEU A 380 0.21 -17.93 -25.32
N PRO A 381 1.25 -18.52 -25.95
CA PRO A 381 1.91 -17.91 -27.10
C PRO A 381 0.90 -17.55 -28.19
N ASP A 382 1.06 -16.35 -28.76
CA ASP A 382 0.13 -15.79 -29.73
C ASP A 382 -0.01 -16.69 -30.98
N VAL A 383 -1.13 -17.39 -31.05
CA VAL A 383 -1.44 -18.39 -32.08
C VAL A 383 -1.55 -17.73 -33.48
N SER A 384 -1.78 -16.41 -33.53
CA SER A 384 -1.87 -15.65 -34.78
C SER A 384 -0.56 -15.60 -35.59
N LYS A 385 0.59 -15.82 -34.96
CA LYS A 385 1.89 -15.91 -35.67
C LYS A 385 2.15 -17.26 -36.32
N ASN A 386 1.56 -18.34 -35.81
CA ASN A 386 1.77 -19.68 -36.35
C ASN A 386 0.83 -20.00 -37.51
N LEU A 387 -0.37 -19.39 -37.54
CA LEU A 387 -1.31 -19.54 -38.67
C LEU A 387 -0.80 -18.90 -39.97
N ARG A 388 0.08 -17.89 -39.92
CA ARG A 388 0.68 -17.29 -41.14
C ARG A 388 1.83 -18.10 -41.74
N LYS A 389 2.39 -19.07 -41.02
CA LYS A 389 3.50 -19.89 -41.55
C LYS A 389 3.03 -21.14 -42.28
N GLU A 390 1.78 -21.57 -42.09
CA GLU A 390 1.21 -22.70 -42.82
C GLU A 390 0.58 -22.27 -44.16
N ASP A 391 0.19 -21.00 -44.31
CA ASP A 391 -0.37 -20.48 -45.57
C ASP A 391 0.70 -20.06 -46.62
N ASP A 392 1.98 -19.92 -46.21
CA ASP A 392 3.09 -19.56 -47.10
C ASP A 392 3.97 -20.78 -47.50
N GLY A 393 3.52 -22.01 -47.21
CA GLY A 393 4.31 -23.24 -47.34
C GLY A 393 3.65 -24.37 -48.15
N GLY A 394 2.79 -24.03 -49.12
CA GLY A 394 2.19 -24.97 -50.09
C GLY A 394 2.94 -25.02 -51.42
#